data_AF-A0A8T5BSA5-F1
#
_entry.id   AF-A0A8T5BSA5-F1
#
_cell.length_a   1.000
_cell.length_b   1.000
_cell.length_c   1.000
_cell.angle_alpha   90.00
_cell.angle_beta   90.00
_cell.angle_gamma   90.00
#
_symmetry.space_group_name_H-M   'P 1'
#
loop_
_entity.id
_entity.type
_entity.pdbx_description
1 polymer ?
#
loop_
_entity_poly.entity_id
_entity_poly.type
_entity_poly.pdbx_seq_one_letter_code
_entity_poly.pdbx_strand_id
1 'polypeptide(L)'
;VWEALNLLKVSRIDHGNRAVEDPKLMAELARRRIPLTLCPLSNLKLGVVKQLEEHPLKFMMEKGLLVTINSDDPAYFGGYVAENYMAVQNALGLTLDQITTLAKNSFEASFLNEEEKAKRISKVEEYKRIFH
;
A
#
# COMPACT_ATOMS: atom_id res chain seq x y z
N VAL A 1 -12.25 -4.78 10.19
CA VAL A 1 -10.91 -5.42 10.00
C VAL A 1 -10.72 -6.62 10.93
N TRP A 2 -10.90 -6.48 12.25
CA TRP A 2 -10.77 -7.61 13.19
C TRP A 2 -11.57 -8.86 12.82
N GLU A 3 -12.84 -8.71 12.47
CA GLU A 3 -13.68 -9.84 12.05
C GLU A 3 -13.13 -10.54 10.80
N ALA A 4 -12.70 -9.79 9.79
CA ALA A 4 -12.07 -10.36 8.59
C ALA A 4 -10.79 -11.15 8.94
N LEU A 5 -9.98 -10.65 9.88
CA LEU A 5 -8.77 -11.33 10.32
C LEU A 5 -9.04 -12.60 11.14
N ASN A 6 -10.01 -12.54 12.05
CA ASN A 6 -10.21 -13.57 13.08
C ASN A 6 -11.23 -14.63 12.67
N LEU A 7 -12.29 -14.22 11.97
CA LEU A 7 -13.37 -15.12 11.55
C LEU A 7 -13.12 -15.64 10.14
N LEU A 8 -12.84 -14.75 9.19
CA LEU A 8 -12.67 -15.12 7.77
C LEU A 8 -11.24 -15.57 7.42
N LYS A 9 -10.26 -15.28 8.29
CA LYS A 9 -8.85 -15.65 8.12
C LYS A 9 -8.27 -15.18 6.77
N VAL A 10 -8.61 -13.96 6.38
CA VAL A 10 -8.17 -13.39 5.09
C VAL A 10 -6.66 -13.25 5.00
N SER A 11 -6.13 -13.43 3.78
CA SER A 11 -4.69 -13.27 3.47
C SER A 11 -4.28 -11.82 3.22
N ARG A 12 -5.24 -10.92 2.98
CA ARG A 12 -5.06 -9.47 2.84
C ARG A 12 -6.34 -8.73 3.23
N ILE A 13 -6.24 -7.42 3.47
CA ILE A 13 -7.38 -6.53 3.66
C ILE A 13 -7.37 -5.52 2.54
N ASP A 14 -8.49 -5.40 1.83
CA ASP A 14 -8.62 -4.36 0.83
C ASP A 14 -8.95 -3.01 1.48
N HIS A 15 -8.28 -1.95 1.01
CA HIS A 15 -8.17 -0.64 1.67
C HIS A 15 -7.46 -0.72 3.04
N GLY A 16 -8.23 -0.77 4.13
CA GLY A 16 -7.68 -0.79 5.49
C GLY A 16 -7.34 0.57 6.10
N ASN A 17 -7.69 1.70 5.46
CA ASN A 17 -7.37 3.07 5.91
C ASN A 17 -7.66 3.32 7.39
N ARG A 18 -8.82 2.88 7.87
CA ARG A 18 -9.28 3.07 9.25
C ARG A 18 -8.55 2.22 10.28
N ALA A 19 -7.61 1.36 9.87
CA ALA A 19 -6.76 0.63 10.81
C ALA A 19 -5.95 1.58 11.71
N VAL A 20 -5.66 2.81 11.26
CA VAL A 20 -4.97 3.83 12.06
C VAL A 20 -5.71 4.26 13.32
N GLU A 21 -7.02 4.05 13.39
CA GLU A 21 -7.86 4.38 14.54
C GLU A 21 -7.66 3.41 15.71
N ASP A 22 -7.04 2.24 15.47
CA ASP A 22 -6.81 1.20 16.47
C ASP A 22 -5.31 0.82 16.51
N PRO A 23 -4.54 1.34 17.48
CA PRO A 23 -3.12 1.01 17.63
C PRO A 23 -2.84 -0.48 17.83
N LYS A 24 -3.76 -1.24 18.47
CA LYS A 24 -3.60 -2.68 18.66
C LYS A 24 -3.75 -3.42 17.33
N LEU A 25 -4.70 -2.99 16.51
CA LEU A 25 -4.89 -3.53 15.17
C LEU A 25 -3.68 -3.24 14.28
N MET A 26 -3.15 -2.02 14.28
CA MET A 26 -1.94 -1.69 13.52
C MET A 26 -0.76 -2.58 13.92
N ALA A 27 -0.53 -2.75 15.23
CA ALA A 27 0.54 -3.60 15.74
C ALA A 27 0.35 -5.06 15.28
N GLU A 28 -0.88 -5.57 15.32
CA GLU A 28 -1.18 -6.94 14.89
C GLU A 28 -1.02 -7.14 13.37
N LEU A 29 -1.48 -6.18 12.56
CA LEU A 29 -1.31 -6.19 11.10
C LEU A 29 0.17 -6.17 10.71
N ALA A 30 0.97 -5.32 11.37
CA ALA A 30 2.42 -5.25 11.16
C ALA A 30 3.11 -6.55 11.59
N ARG A 31 2.79 -7.08 12.78
CA ARG A 31 3.35 -8.34 13.31
C ARG A 31 3.07 -9.52 12.39
N ARG A 32 1.86 -9.61 11.85
CA ARG A 32 1.45 -10.69 10.94
C ARG A 32 1.83 -10.45 9.49
N ARG A 33 2.35 -9.27 9.16
CA ARG A 33 2.57 -8.79 7.79
C ARG A 33 1.35 -8.97 6.88
N ILE A 34 0.16 -8.62 7.37
CA ILE A 34 -1.06 -8.66 6.54
C ILE A 34 -1.04 -7.50 5.54
N PRO A 35 -1.14 -7.75 4.22
CA PRO A 35 -1.19 -6.69 3.23
C PRO A 35 -2.45 -5.83 3.35
N LEU A 36 -2.27 -4.51 3.21
CA LEU A 36 -3.35 -3.53 3.04
C LEU A 36 -3.27 -2.91 1.63
N THR A 37 -4.30 -3.12 0.80
CA THR A 37 -4.33 -2.60 -0.57
C THR A 37 -4.94 -1.20 -0.63
N LEU A 38 -4.12 -0.18 -0.38
CA LEU A 38 -4.60 1.20 -0.30
C LEU A 38 -4.82 1.78 -1.71
N CYS A 39 -5.86 2.61 -1.83
CA CYS A 39 -6.31 3.17 -3.10
C CYS A 39 -6.40 4.70 -3.02
N PRO A 40 -5.27 5.44 -3.10
CA PRO A 40 -5.23 6.86 -2.76
C PRO A 40 -6.21 7.74 -3.54
N LEU A 41 -6.27 7.59 -4.87
CA LEU A 41 -7.19 8.40 -5.69
C LEU A 41 -8.67 8.03 -5.46
N SER A 42 -8.97 6.75 -5.23
CA SER A 42 -10.30 6.30 -4.79
C SER A 42 -10.68 6.93 -3.45
N ASN A 43 -9.76 6.91 -2.48
CA ASN A 43 -10.00 7.47 -1.15
C ASN A 43 -10.24 8.99 -1.18
N LEU A 44 -9.52 9.72 -2.05
CA LEU A 44 -9.81 11.13 -2.28
C LEU A 44 -11.17 11.32 -2.95
N LYS A 45 -11.46 10.60 -4.03
CA LYS A 45 -12.67 10.79 -4.83
C LYS A 45 -13.95 10.45 -4.07
N LEU A 46 -13.87 9.45 -3.19
CA LEU A 46 -14.98 8.98 -2.34
C LEU A 46 -15.04 9.71 -0.99
N GLY A 47 -14.16 10.67 -0.73
CA GLY A 47 -14.16 11.46 0.51
C GLY A 47 -13.75 10.69 1.76
N VAL A 48 -13.05 9.57 1.62
CA VAL A 48 -12.39 8.86 2.74
C VAL A 48 -11.31 9.75 3.36
N VAL A 49 -10.62 10.51 2.51
CA VAL A 49 -9.74 11.63 2.90
C VAL A 49 -10.19 12.88 2.15
N LYS A 50 -10.02 14.06 2.75
CA LYS A 50 -10.39 15.32 2.07
C LYS A 50 -9.28 15.81 1.15
N GLN A 51 -8.04 15.49 1.50
CA GLN A 51 -6.82 15.86 0.80
C GLN A 51 -5.85 14.68 0.82
N LEU A 52 -4.99 14.54 -0.18
CA LEU A 52 -4.05 13.41 -0.25
C LEU A 52 -2.94 13.53 0.81
N GLU A 53 -2.65 14.74 1.26
CA GLU A 53 -1.73 15.06 2.35
C GLU A 53 -2.18 14.44 3.68
N GLU A 54 -3.49 14.18 3.82
CA GLU A 54 -4.09 13.53 4.99
C GLU A 54 -4.10 11.99 4.86
N HIS A 55 -3.63 11.44 3.74
CA HIS A 55 -3.71 10.00 3.48
C HIS A 55 -2.81 9.20 4.43
N PRO A 56 -3.31 8.14 5.10
CA PRO A 56 -2.57 7.44 6.16
C PRO A 56 -1.41 6.57 5.66
N LEU A 57 -1.16 6.54 4.35
CA LEU A 57 -0.19 5.64 3.70
C LEU A 57 1.19 5.75 4.33
N LYS A 58 1.75 6.97 4.40
CA LYS A 58 3.09 7.21 4.93
C LYS A 58 3.21 6.81 6.39
N PHE A 59 2.23 7.20 7.20
CA PHE A 59 2.18 6.83 8.61
C PHE A 59 2.11 5.30 8.80
N MET A 60 1.28 4.60 8.03
CA MET A 60 1.20 3.14 8.09
C MET A 60 2.53 2.47 7.71
N MET A 61 3.21 2.97 6.67
CA MET A 61 4.55 2.49 6.29
C MET A 61 5.55 2.65 7.43
N GLU A 62 5.58 3.82 8.07
CA GLU A 62 6.48 4.13 9.20
C GLU A 62 6.19 3.27 10.44
N LYS A 63 4.95 2.75 10.57
CA LYS A 63 4.57 1.78 11.59
C LYS A 63 4.84 0.32 11.19
N GLY A 64 5.48 0.08 10.05
CA GLY A 64 5.90 -1.24 9.60
C GLY A 64 4.80 -2.08 8.94
N LEU A 65 3.65 -1.49 8.64
CA LEU A 65 2.55 -2.18 7.96
C LEU A 65 2.95 -2.49 6.51
N LEU A 66 2.52 -3.65 6.02
CA LEU A 66 2.69 -4.05 4.63
C LEU A 66 1.60 -3.38 3.79
N VAL A 67 1.85 -2.17 3.30
CA VAL A 67 0.90 -1.41 2.48
C VAL A 67 1.32 -1.40 1.01
N THR A 68 0.33 -1.40 0.11
CA THR A 68 0.52 -1.31 -1.34
C THR A 68 -0.28 -0.14 -1.92
N ILE A 69 0.09 0.30 -3.13
CA ILE A 69 -0.69 1.27 -3.91
C ILE A 69 -1.46 0.54 -5.01
N ASN A 70 -2.75 0.81 -5.07
CA ASN A 70 -3.68 0.25 -6.04
C ASN A 70 -4.57 1.36 -6.62
N SER A 71 -5.14 1.12 -7.80
CA SER A 71 -5.96 2.11 -8.52
C SER A 71 -7.47 1.98 -8.28
N ASP A 72 -7.91 0.86 -7.71
CA ASP A 72 -9.34 0.53 -7.54
C ASP A 72 -10.06 0.52 -8.90
N ASP A 73 -10.89 1.53 -9.19
CA ASP A 73 -11.56 1.77 -10.47
C ASP A 73 -10.90 2.94 -11.27
N PRO A 74 -9.77 2.72 -11.98
CA PRO A 74 -8.97 3.78 -12.62
C PRO A 74 -9.75 4.77 -13.48
N ALA A 75 -10.74 4.26 -14.23
CA ALA A 75 -11.56 5.05 -15.14
C ALA A 75 -12.47 6.06 -14.41
N TYR A 76 -12.80 5.81 -13.15
CA TYR A 76 -13.66 6.65 -12.32
C TYR A 76 -12.86 7.59 -11.41
N PHE A 77 -11.67 7.17 -11.00
CA PHE A 77 -10.88 7.86 -9.97
C PHE A 77 -9.71 8.68 -10.51
N GLY A 78 -9.61 8.82 -11.84
CA GLY A 78 -8.74 9.80 -12.48
C GLY A 78 -7.28 9.35 -12.63
N GLY A 79 -7.03 8.03 -12.63
CA GLY A 79 -5.68 7.52 -12.84
C GLY A 79 -5.52 6.03 -12.62
N TYR A 80 -4.59 5.43 -13.36
CA TYR A 80 -4.11 4.08 -13.13
C TYR A 80 -3.09 4.08 -11.98
N VAL A 81 -2.39 2.96 -11.80
CA VAL A 81 -1.48 2.78 -10.67
C VAL A 81 -0.34 3.82 -10.68
N ALA A 82 0.19 4.19 -11.85
CA ALA A 82 1.25 5.18 -11.97
C ALA A 82 0.82 6.56 -11.46
N GLU A 83 -0.38 7.00 -11.80
CA GLU A 83 -0.97 8.25 -11.31
C GLU A 83 -1.16 8.20 -9.79
N ASN A 84 -1.54 7.06 -9.22
CA ASN A 84 -1.63 6.92 -7.77
C ASN A 84 -0.24 7.05 -7.11
N TYR A 85 0.80 6.43 -7.67
CA TYR A 85 2.18 6.59 -7.19
C TYR A 85 2.63 8.06 -7.22
N MET A 86 2.46 8.74 -8.36
CA MET A 86 2.83 10.14 -8.50
C MET A 86 2.05 11.05 -7.54
N ALA A 87 0.75 10.83 -7.40
CA ALA A 87 -0.12 11.63 -6.55
C ALA A 87 0.30 11.56 -5.08
N VAL A 88 0.54 10.35 -4.54
CA VAL A 88 0.98 10.21 -3.14
C VAL A 88 2.44 10.61 -2.93
N GLN A 89 3.31 10.44 -3.92
CA GLN A 89 4.68 10.92 -3.83
C GLN A 89 4.69 12.43 -3.64
N ASN A 90 3.93 13.14 -4.47
CA ASN A 90 3.82 14.60 -4.42
C ASN A 90 3.16 15.08 -3.13
N ALA A 91 2.05 14.45 -2.71
CA ALA A 91 1.28 14.88 -1.54
C ALA A 91 1.98 14.55 -0.20
N LEU A 92 2.64 13.40 -0.09
CA LEU A 92 3.22 12.91 1.18
C LEU A 92 4.74 13.10 1.27
N GLY A 93 5.36 13.62 0.20
CA GLY A 93 6.82 13.79 0.11
C GLY A 93 7.54 12.46 0.30
N LEU A 94 7.10 11.40 -0.39
CA LEU A 94 7.71 10.08 -0.28
C LEU A 94 9.08 10.08 -0.95
N THR A 95 10.08 9.51 -0.27
CA THR A 95 11.41 9.31 -0.85
C THR A 95 11.38 8.21 -1.91
N LEU A 96 12.41 8.16 -2.76
CA LEU A 96 12.56 7.05 -3.72
C LEU A 96 12.62 5.69 -3.01
N ASP A 97 13.24 5.62 -1.83
CA ASP A 97 13.29 4.39 -1.04
C ASP A 97 11.90 3.94 -0.59
N GLN A 98 11.05 4.89 -0.20
CA GLN A 98 9.66 4.61 0.18
C GLN A 98 8.84 4.17 -1.03
N ILE A 99 8.99 4.82 -2.19
CA ILE A 99 8.33 4.41 -3.44
C ILE A 99 8.78 3.00 -3.87
N THR A 100 10.08 2.72 -3.78
CA THR A 100 10.65 1.39 -4.06
C THR A 100 10.08 0.34 -3.11
N THR A 101 9.97 0.68 -1.82
CA THR A 101 9.36 -0.20 -0.81
C THR A 101 7.91 -0.53 -1.16
N LEU A 102 7.11 0.45 -1.57
CA LEU A 102 5.71 0.23 -2.00
C LEU A 102 5.61 -0.70 -3.22
N ALA A 103 6.50 -0.53 -4.20
CA ALA A 103 6.57 -1.40 -5.36
C ALA A 103 6.93 -2.84 -4.96
N LYS A 104 7.91 -3.03 -4.07
CA LYS A 104 8.29 -4.35 -3.54
C LYS A 104 7.16 -5.00 -2.74
N ASN A 105 6.50 -4.21 -1.88
CA ASN A 105 5.36 -4.67 -1.09
C ASN A 105 4.25 -5.24 -1.99
N SER A 106 4.03 -4.67 -3.18
CA SER A 106 3.02 -5.18 -4.12
C SER A 106 3.30 -6.61 -4.59
N PHE A 107 4.57 -6.97 -4.76
CA PHE A 107 4.98 -8.33 -5.09
C PHE A 107 4.98 -9.23 -3.84
N GLU A 108 5.46 -8.76 -2.69
CA GLU A 108 5.38 -9.50 -1.42
C GLU A 108 3.93 -9.90 -1.08
N ALA A 109 2.99 -8.97 -1.28
CA ALA A 109 1.55 -9.14 -1.05
C ALA A 109 0.82 -9.94 -2.15
N SER A 110 1.48 -10.22 -3.28
CA SER A 110 0.86 -10.94 -4.38
C SER A 110 0.67 -12.43 -4.05
N PHE A 111 -0.18 -13.09 -4.82
CA PHE A 111 -0.36 -14.55 -4.74
C PHE A 111 0.58 -15.34 -5.67
N LEU A 112 1.67 -14.71 -6.11
CA LEU A 112 2.76 -15.42 -6.79
C LEU A 112 3.43 -16.41 -5.84
N ASN A 113 4.13 -17.39 -6.41
CA ASN A 113 5.03 -18.22 -5.62
C ASN A 113 6.29 -17.42 -5.19
N GLU A 114 7.01 -17.92 -4.19
CA GLU A 114 8.14 -17.21 -3.59
C GLU A 114 9.30 -16.96 -4.57
N GLU A 115 9.52 -17.85 -5.53
CA GLU A 115 10.53 -17.68 -6.58
C GLU A 115 10.21 -16.47 -7.46
N GLU A 116 8.98 -16.38 -7.95
CA GLU A 116 8.56 -15.24 -8.77
C GLU A 116 8.49 -13.95 -7.97
N LYS A 117 8.07 -13.98 -6.69
CA LYS A 117 8.17 -12.80 -5.82
C LYS A 117 9.60 -12.30 -5.72
N ALA A 118 10.56 -13.17 -5.39
CA ALA A 118 11.97 -12.82 -5.25
C ALA A 118 12.54 -12.22 -6.54
N LYS A 119 12.21 -12.82 -7.69
CA LYS A 119 12.61 -12.35 -9.01
C LYS A 119 12.06 -10.96 -9.33
N ARG A 120 10.78 -10.70 -9.03
CA ARG A 120 10.16 -9.38 -9.28
C ARG A 120 10.71 -8.31 -8.34
N ILE A 121 10.89 -8.63 -7.06
CA ILE A 121 11.50 -7.74 -6.07
C ILE A 121 12.92 -7.36 -6.49
N SER A 122 13.73 -8.33 -6.96
CA SER A 122 15.08 -8.07 -7.47
C SER A 122 15.08 -7.10 -8.65
N LYS A 123 14.13 -7.24 -9.60
CA LYS A 123 13.98 -6.30 -10.72
C LYS A 123 13.64 -4.88 -10.28
N VAL A 124 12.86 -4.71 -9.21
CA VAL A 124 12.55 -3.38 -8.66
C VAL A 124 13.83 -2.72 -8.11
N GLU A 125 14.64 -3.47 -7.36
CA GLU A 125 15.92 -2.97 -6.83
C GLU A 125 16.91 -2.64 -7.96
N GLU A 126 16.97 -3.48 -8.99
CA GLU A 126 17.79 -3.23 -10.18
C GLU A 126 17.36 -1.95 -10.90
N TYR A 127 16.06 -1.75 -11.10
CA TYR A 127 15.52 -0.54 -11.72
C TYR A 127 15.93 0.70 -10.93
N LYS A 128 15.75 0.70 -9.61
CA LYS A 128 16.16 1.80 -8.73
C LYS A 128 17.65 2.16 -8.91
N ARG A 129 18.53 1.16 -9.02
CA ARG A 129 19.98 1.35 -9.19
C ARG A 129 20.37 1.88 -10.58
N ILE A 130 19.60 1.59 -11.62
CA ILE A 130 19.90 2.04 -12.98
C ILE A 130 19.54 3.52 -13.17
N PHE A 131 18.42 3.93 -12.58
CA PHE A 131 17.84 5.26 -12.80
C PHE A 131 18.15 6.26 -11.67
N HIS A 132 19.13 5.97 -10.81
CA HIS A 132 19.57 6.82 -9.71
C HIS A 132 21.06 6.60 -9.37
#